data_AF-A0A9D2S396-F1
#
_entry.id   AF-A0A9D2S396-F1
#
_cell.length_a   1.000
_cell.length_b   1.000
_cell.length_c   1.000
_cell.angle_alpha   90.00
_cell.angle_beta   90.00
_cell.angle_gamma   90.00
#
_symmetry.space_group_name_H-M   'P 1'
#
loop_
_entity.id
_entity.type
_entity.pdbx_description
1 polymer ?
#
loop_
_entity_poly.entity_id
_entity_poly.type
_entity_poly.pdbx_seq_one_letter_code
_entity_poly.pdbx_strand_id
1 'polypeptide(L)'
;MLKVSYRPNQSQKNLFSQDVFAKRCKQGLTQEQMAEYLFVSVNAYKKIEAGHIPKTGFFLLICAKLGLEPMDYLEEALKQEKRDVLLQVQETETV
;
A
#
# COMPACT_ATOMS: atom_id res chain seq x y z
N MET A 1 -9.55 15.71 -20.90
CA MET A 1 -9.30 14.30 -20.51
C MET A 1 -7.81 14.01 -20.66
N LEU A 2 -7.05 14.00 -19.56
CA LEU A 2 -5.63 13.60 -19.60
C LEU A 2 -5.55 12.07 -19.57
N LYS A 3 -5.10 11.45 -20.66
CA LYS A 3 -4.67 10.05 -20.66
C LYS A 3 -3.33 9.98 -19.93
N VAL A 4 -3.36 9.77 -18.62
CA VAL A 4 -2.15 9.44 -17.86
C VAL A 4 -1.83 7.96 -18.15
N SER A 5 -1.01 7.71 -19.16
CA SER A 5 -0.46 6.38 -19.42
C SER A 5 0.68 6.10 -18.44
N TYR A 6 0.34 5.65 -17.24
CA TYR A 6 1.31 5.08 -16.31
C TYR A 6 1.75 3.70 -16.82
N ARG A 7 3.04 3.53 -17.12
CA ARG A 7 3.66 2.21 -17.36
C ARG A 7 4.22 1.69 -16.03
N PRO A 8 3.68 0.61 -15.44
CA PRO A 8 4.24 0.06 -14.21
C PRO A 8 5.60 -0.56 -14.49
N ASN A 9 6.59 -0.24 -13.64
CA ASN A 9 7.82 -1.02 -13.53
C ASN A 9 7.42 -2.41 -13.00
N GLN A 10 7.66 -3.47 -13.77
CA GLN A 10 7.05 -4.81 -13.58
C GLN A 10 7.61 -5.62 -12.38
N SER A 11 8.47 -5.08 -11.53
CA SER A 11 8.97 -5.81 -10.36
C SER A 11 8.13 -5.54 -9.11
N GLN A 12 7.21 -6.47 -8.85
CA GLN A 12 6.56 -6.77 -7.55
C GLN A 12 5.43 -5.83 -7.07
N LYS A 13 4.33 -5.73 -7.82
CA LYS A 13 3.04 -5.29 -7.26
C LYS A 13 2.30 -6.48 -6.65
N ASN A 14 2.12 -6.48 -5.33
CA ASN A 14 1.33 -7.48 -4.61
C ASN A 14 -0.18 -7.26 -4.82
N LEU A 15 -1.03 -8.23 -4.48
CA LEU A 15 -2.47 -8.16 -4.72
C LEU A 15 -3.09 -6.93 -4.04
N PHE A 16 -2.70 -6.65 -2.80
CA PHE A 16 -3.18 -5.48 -2.05
C PHE A 16 -2.95 -4.16 -2.81
N SER A 17 -1.74 -3.95 -3.33
CA SER A 17 -1.38 -2.73 -4.07
C SER A 17 -2.15 -2.58 -5.38
N GLN A 18 -2.47 -3.70 -6.05
CA GLN A 18 -3.25 -3.71 -7.28
C GLN A 18 -4.70 -3.31 -7.02
N ASP A 19 -5.29 -3.84 -5.96
CA ASP A 19 -6.67 -3.53 -5.58
C ASP A 19 -6.81 -2.09 -5.07
N VAL A 20 -5.86 -1.60 -4.27
CA VAL A 20 -5.82 -0.19 -3.84
C VAL A 20 -5.73 0.75 -5.04
N PHE A 21 -4.86 0.44 -6.02
CA PHE A 21 -4.75 1.20 -7.26
C PHE A 21 -6.06 1.17 -8.07
N ALA A 22 -6.67 0.00 -8.22
CA ALA A 22 -7.93 -0.17 -8.94
C ALA A 22 -9.07 0.64 -8.28
N LYS A 23 -9.17 0.62 -6.95
CA LYS A 23 -10.15 1.43 -6.19
C LYS A 23 -9.94 2.92 -6.41
N ARG A 24 -8.69 3.41 -6.38
CA ARG A 24 -8.38 4.82 -6.66
C ARG A 24 -8.78 5.21 -8.09
N CYS A 25 -8.37 4.41 -9.08
CA CYS A 25 -8.69 4.67 -10.49
C CYS A 25 -10.21 4.69 -10.75
N LYS A 26 -10.96 3.78 -10.12
CA LYS A 26 -12.43 3.75 -10.22
C LYS A 26 -13.08 5.02 -9.66
N GLN A 27 -12.47 5.65 -8.65
CA GLN A 27 -12.94 6.90 -8.07
C GLN A 27 -12.43 8.15 -8.82
N GLY A 28 -11.53 8.00 -9.80
CA GLY A 28 -10.97 9.12 -10.55
C GLY A 28 -10.04 10.04 -9.74
N LEU A 29 -9.50 9.55 -8.62
CA LEU A 29 -8.67 10.35 -7.71
C LEU A 29 -7.18 10.32 -8.09
N THR A 30 -6.48 11.45 -7.86
CA THR A 30 -5.01 11.47 -7.85
C THR A 30 -4.45 10.73 -6.64
N GLN A 31 -3.15 10.45 -6.63
CA GLN A 31 -2.49 9.83 -5.47
C GLN A 31 -2.59 10.71 -4.22
N GLU A 32 -2.49 12.03 -4.38
CA GLU A 32 -2.60 13.02 -3.30
C GLU A 32 -4.01 13.01 -2.69
N GLN A 33 -5.05 13.03 -3.52
CA GLN A 33 -6.44 13.00 -3.07
C GLN A 33 -6.77 11.67 -2.37
N MET A 34 -6.24 10.57 -2.86
CA MET A 34 -6.45 9.26 -2.23
C MET A 34 -5.69 9.13 -0.91
N ALA A 35 -4.48 9.70 -0.81
CA ALA A 35 -3.74 9.76 0.44
C ALA A 35 -4.50 10.57 1.49
N GLU A 36 -5.06 11.72 1.11
CA GLU A 36 -5.93 12.53 1.96
C GLU A 36 -7.18 11.76 2.40
N TYR A 37 -7.87 11.11 1.46
CA TYR A 37 -9.05 10.28 1.75
C TYR A 37 -8.76 9.13 2.75
N LEU A 38 -7.58 8.53 2.66
CA LEU A 38 -7.12 7.44 3.52
C LEU A 38 -6.45 7.94 4.82
N PHE A 39 -6.31 9.25 5.02
CA PHE A 39 -5.59 9.86 6.14
C PHE A 39 -4.15 9.35 6.28
N VAL A 40 -3.43 9.22 5.16
CA VAL A 40 -2.01 8.86 5.12
C VAL A 40 -1.21 9.92 4.38
N SER A 41 0.11 9.96 4.59
CA SER A 41 0.96 10.85 3.80
C SER A 41 1.01 10.41 2.33
N VAL A 42 1.20 11.36 1.41
CA VAL A 42 1.35 11.06 -0.02
C VAL A 42 2.50 10.07 -0.27
N ASN A 43 3.60 10.18 0.49
CA ASN A 43 4.73 9.26 0.40
C ASN A 43 4.36 7.84 0.88
N ALA A 44 3.58 7.72 1.95
CA ALA A 44 3.08 6.41 2.39
C ALA A 44 2.17 5.79 1.32
N TYR A 45 1.26 6.58 0.74
CA TYR A 45 0.38 6.11 -0.33
C TYR A 45 1.16 5.64 -1.58
N LYS A 46 2.19 6.38 -2.00
CA LYS A 46 3.07 5.97 -3.10
C LYS A 46 3.76 4.63 -2.84
N LYS A 47 4.21 4.38 -1.60
CA LYS A 47 4.77 3.08 -1.22
C LYS A 47 3.71 1.97 -1.30
N ILE A 48 2.47 2.25 -0.89
CA ILE A 48 1.36 1.29 -0.98
C ILE A 48 1.12 0.87 -2.42
N GLU A 49 0.96 1.81 -3.36
CA GLU A 49 0.77 1.48 -4.78
C GLU A 49 2.01 0.84 -5.45
N ALA A 50 3.17 0.95 -4.79
CA ALA A 50 4.40 0.28 -5.17
C ALA A 50 4.58 -1.12 -4.55
N GLY A 51 3.62 -1.60 -3.74
CA GLY A 51 3.65 -2.96 -3.17
C GLY A 51 3.97 -3.04 -1.68
N HIS A 52 4.12 -1.92 -0.96
CA HIS A 52 4.28 -1.96 0.49
C HIS A 52 2.93 -2.17 1.20
N ILE A 53 2.89 -3.08 2.17
CA ILE A 53 1.73 -3.22 3.07
C ILE A 53 2.02 -2.44 4.36
N PRO A 54 1.16 -1.46 4.73
CA PRO A 54 1.34 -0.73 5.98
C PRO A 54 1.19 -1.62 7.21
N LYS A 55 1.64 -1.12 8.37
CA LYS A 55 1.38 -1.77 9.66
C LYS A 55 -0.11 -2.06 9.86
N THR A 56 -0.42 -3.13 10.59
CA THR A 56 -1.75 -3.73 10.76
C THR A 56 -2.88 -2.72 10.97
N GLY A 57 -2.70 -1.73 11.85
CA GLY A 57 -3.71 -0.69 12.07
C GLY A 57 -4.06 0.12 10.82
N PHE A 58 -3.07 0.61 10.08
CA PHE A 58 -3.29 1.34 8.83
C PHE A 58 -3.81 0.41 7.73
N PHE A 59 -3.30 -0.81 7.64
CA PHE A 59 -3.78 -1.81 6.69
C PHE A 59 -5.28 -2.09 6.84
N LEU A 60 -5.76 -2.34 8.07
CA LEU A 60 -7.17 -2.58 8.36
C LEU A 60 -8.05 -1.35 8.05
N LEU A 61 -7.59 -0.14 8.38
CA LEU A 61 -8.32 1.09 8.08
C LEU A 61 -8.46 1.32 6.57
N ILE A 62 -7.41 1.04 5.80
CA ILE A 62 -7.45 1.13 4.34
C ILE A 62 -8.43 0.10 3.78
N CYS A 63 -8.36 -1.16 4.24
CA CYS A 63 -9.29 -2.21 3.80
C CYS A 63 -10.75 -1.80 4.05
N ALA A 64 -11.05 -1.31 5.26
CA ALA A 64 -12.38 -0.84 5.62
C ALA A 64 -12.86 0.33 4.73
N LYS A 65 -12.02 1.35 4.52
CA LYS A 65 -12.36 2.52 3.67
C LYS A 65 -12.59 2.14 2.21
N LEU A 66 -11.85 1.16 1.70
CA LEU A 66 -11.93 0.75 0.30
C LEU A 66 -12.89 -0.40 0.05
N GLY A 67 -13.48 -0.98 1.09
CA GLY A 67 -14.31 -2.18 0.98
C GLY A 67 -13.50 -3.33 0.37
N LEU A 68 -12.36 -3.62 0.98
CA LEU A 68 -11.51 -4.78 0.69
C LEU A 68 -11.56 -5.72 1.91
N GLU A 69 -11.55 -7.03 1.67
CA GLU A 69 -11.56 -8.03 2.74
C GLU A 69 -10.11 -8.27 3.21
N PRO A 70 -9.74 -7.94 4.46
CA PRO A 70 -8.35 -8.03 4.92
C PRO A 70 -7.74 -9.42 4.77
N MET A 71 -8.57 -10.46 4.87
CA MET A 71 -8.14 -11.85 4.79
C MET A 71 -7.60 -12.24 3.41
N ASP A 72 -7.99 -11.53 2.34
CA ASP A 72 -7.47 -11.76 0.99
C ASP A 72 -5.97 -11.43 0.87
N TYR A 73 -5.43 -10.63 1.81
CA TYR A 73 -4.04 -10.16 1.79
C TYR A 73 -3.21 -10.64 2.99
N LEU A 74 -3.74 -11.56 3.80
CA LEU A 74 -3.11 -11.96 5.06
C LEU A 74 -1.67 -12.49 4.85
N GLU A 75 -1.45 -13.31 3.83
CA GLU A 75 -0.13 -13.86 3.56
C GLU A 75 0.89 -12.76 3.19
N GLU A 76 0.48 -11.78 2.39
CA GLU A 76 1.32 -10.65 1.99
C GLU A 76 1.62 -9.75 3.20
N ALA A 77 0.62 -9.49 4.05
CA ALA A 77 0.76 -8.70 5.27
C ALA A 77 1.75 -9.34 6.25
N LEU A 78 1.64 -10.66 6.48
CA LEU A 78 2.56 -11.41 7.33
C LEU A 78 3.99 -11.40 6.78
N LYS A 79 4.17 -11.47 5.46
CA LYS A 79 5.50 -11.36 4.82
C LYS A 79 6.10 -9.98 5.03
N GLN A 80 5.30 -8.93 4.90
CA GLN A 80 5.75 -7.55 5.12
C GLN A 80 6.10 -7.30 6.59
N GLU A 81 5.29 -7.78 7.54
CA GLU A 81 5.56 -7.66 8.97
C GLU A 81 6.88 -8.34 9.37
N LYS A 82 7.12 -9.56 8.89
CA LYS A 82 8.41 -10.25 9.08
C LYS A 82 9.59 -9.44 8.53
N ARG A 83 9.42 -8.82 7.36
CA ARG A 83 10.45 -7.96 6.75
C ARG A 83 10.73 -6.72 7.59
N ASP A 84 9.68 -6.08 8.10
CA ASP A 84 9.81 -4.87 8.91
C ASP A 84 10.52 -5.17 10.25
N VAL A 85 10.22 -6.31 10.88
CA VAL A 85 10.91 -6.76 12.09
C VAL A 85 12.40 -7.04 11.81
N LEU A 86 12.73 -7.71 10.71
CA LEU A 86 14.11 -8.03 10.37
C LEU A 86 14.98 -6.78 10.14
N LEU A 87 14.41 -5.74 9.49
CA LEU A 87 15.10 -4.48 9.27
C LEU A 87 15.39 -3.74 10.58
N GLN A 88 14.49 -3.80 11.56
CA GLN A 88 14.70 -3.18 12.87
C GLN A 88 15.85 -3.83 13.65
N VAL A 89 16.02 -5.15 13.56
CA VAL A 89 17.11 -5.87 14.24
C VAL A 89 18.48 -5.47 13.67
N GLN A 90 18.58 -5.32 12.35
CA GLN A 90 19.83 -4.92 11.69
C GLN A 90 20.25 -3.48 12.03
N GLU A 91 19.29 -2.55 12.16
CA GLU A 91 19.59 -1.17 12.55
C GLU A 91 20.11 -1.07 14.00
N THR A 92 19.65 -1.97 14.89
CA THR A 92 20.06 -1.99 16.31
C THR A 92 21.43 -2.63 16.57
N GLU A 93 21.92 -3.48 15.67
CA GLU A 93 23.22 -4.15 15.81
C GLU A 93 24.38 -3.30 15.27
N THR A 94 24.10 -2.18 14.61
CA THR A 94 25.10 -1.29 14.00
C THR A 94 25.42 -0.03 14.80
N VAL A 95 25.00 0.05 16.07
CA VAL A 95 25.23 1.20 16.98
C VAL A 95 26.17 0.84 18.12
#